data_AF-A0A117QN96-F1
#
_entry.id   AF-A0A117QN96-F1
#
_cell.length_a   1.000
_cell.length_b   1.000
_cell.length_c   1.000
_cell.angle_alpha   90.00
_cell.angle_beta   90.00
_cell.angle_gamma   90.00
#
_symmetry.space_group_name_H-M   'P 1'
#
loop_
_entity.id
_entity.type
_entity.pdbx_description
1 polymer ?
#
loop_
_entity_poly.entity_id
_entity_poly.type
_entity_poly.pdbx_seq_one_letter_code
_entity_poly.pdbx_strand_id
1 'polypeptide(L)'
;MSAYLLTTRRLMTLARVVRGRAYHPHRYLIDALAGAIEDAAIALTAYPVDEPGQLPQEAADALAEATEMLTRDDFMVPVAVLGYATAPVTGALPTMRPLTTSRDQVAAADRDLRARRLALVELGHLSSRDDDVMAAAFTGLIKLHRQHDRLAAAVATDLRRHGSAPTTS
;
A
#
# COMPACT_ATOMS: atom_id res chain seq x y z
N MET A 1 13.16 18.73 3.28
CA MET A 1 12.30 18.39 2.12
C MET A 1 10.86 18.54 2.58
N SER A 2 10.04 19.31 1.88
CA SER A 2 8.62 19.50 2.25
C SER A 2 7.86 18.16 2.21
N ALA A 3 6.86 17.99 3.08
CA ALA A 3 5.97 16.83 3.09
C ALA A 3 5.29 16.61 1.73
N TYR A 4 4.87 17.70 1.08
CA TYR A 4 4.28 17.68 -0.26
C TYR A 4 5.28 17.19 -1.31
N LEU A 5 6.51 17.74 -1.32
CA LEU A 5 7.56 17.30 -2.25
C LEU A 5 7.93 15.82 -2.07
N LEU A 6 8.02 15.34 -0.83
CA LEU A 6 8.26 13.93 -0.56
C LEU A 6 7.09 13.07 -1.04
N THR A 7 5.85 13.50 -0.81
CA THR A 7 4.65 12.80 -1.26
C THR A 7 4.58 12.72 -2.79
N THR A 8 4.81 13.83 -3.49
CA THR A 8 4.91 13.84 -4.96
C THR A 8 5.96 12.85 -5.45
N ARG A 9 7.17 12.85 -4.90
CA ARG A 9 8.24 11.90 -5.30
C ARG A 9 7.83 10.45 -5.05
N ARG A 10 7.20 10.18 -3.90
CA ARG A 10 6.70 8.86 -3.55
C ARG A 10 5.62 8.39 -4.52
N LEU A 11 4.66 9.24 -4.88
CA LEU A 11 3.59 8.93 -5.82
C LEU A 11 4.15 8.69 -7.24
N MET A 12 5.03 9.56 -7.74
CA MET A 12 5.70 9.36 -9.03
C MET A 12 6.49 8.04 -9.08
N THR A 13 7.22 7.73 -8.01
CA THR A 13 7.95 6.47 -7.90
C THR A 13 7.01 5.26 -7.86
N LEU A 14 5.90 5.37 -7.13
CA LEU A 14 4.89 4.33 -7.05
C LEU A 14 4.22 4.10 -8.41
N ALA A 15 3.86 5.15 -9.15
CA ALA A 15 3.31 5.04 -10.50
C ALA A 15 4.28 4.31 -11.44
N ARG A 16 5.58 4.62 -11.39
CA ARG A 16 6.62 3.90 -12.12
C ARG A 16 6.66 2.41 -11.75
N VAL A 17 6.58 2.08 -10.46
CA VAL A 17 6.52 0.68 -9.97
C VAL A 17 5.26 -0.03 -10.47
N VAL A 18 4.11 0.64 -10.46
CA VAL A 18 2.83 0.10 -10.96
C VAL A 18 2.91 -0.16 -12.47
N ARG A 19 3.38 0.82 -13.24
CA ARG A 19 3.54 0.71 -14.70
C ARG A 19 4.51 -0.40 -15.10
N GLY A 20 5.55 -0.65 -14.31
CA GLY A 20 6.50 -1.74 -14.52
C GLY A 20 5.91 -3.16 -14.40
N ARG A 21 4.66 -3.31 -13.94
CA ARG A 21 4.01 -4.62 -13.74
C ARG A 21 3.37 -5.19 -15.01
N ALA A 22 4.18 -5.39 -16.04
CA ALA A 22 3.77 -5.81 -17.40
C ALA A 22 2.95 -7.12 -17.52
N TYR A 23 2.71 -7.87 -16.45
CA TYR A 23 2.03 -9.18 -16.47
C TYR A 23 0.54 -9.15 -16.08
N HIS A 24 -0.08 -7.99 -15.92
CA HIS A 24 -1.52 -7.91 -15.75
C HIS A 24 -2.22 -8.16 -17.10
N PRO A 25 -3.28 -8.99 -17.17
CA PRO A 25 -3.98 -9.30 -18.41
C PRO A 25 -4.54 -8.06 -19.13
N HIS A 26 -4.74 -6.96 -18.38
CA HIS A 26 -5.26 -5.70 -18.90
C HIS A 26 -4.24 -4.58 -18.67
N ARG A 27 -3.31 -4.41 -19.62
CA ARG A 27 -2.27 -3.36 -19.57
C ARG A 27 -2.86 -1.95 -19.50
N TYR A 28 -3.95 -1.69 -20.22
CA TYR A 28 -4.62 -0.39 -20.20
C TYR A 28 -5.12 0.00 -18.79
N LEU A 29 -5.53 -0.97 -17.97
CA LEU A 29 -5.94 -0.71 -16.58
C LEU A 29 -4.74 -0.34 -15.71
N ILE A 30 -3.56 -0.94 -15.94
CA ILE A 30 -2.32 -0.53 -15.25
C ILE A 30 -1.99 0.91 -15.62
N ASP A 31 -2.07 1.24 -16.91
CA ASP A 31 -1.74 2.58 -17.39
C ASP A 31 -2.70 3.62 -16.81
N ALA A 32 -4.00 3.31 -16.71
CA ALA A 32 -4.99 4.15 -16.03
C ALA A 32 -4.69 4.31 -14.53
N LEU A 33 -4.38 3.23 -13.82
CA LEU A 33 -4.05 3.28 -12.39
C LEU A 33 -2.77 4.10 -12.15
N ALA A 34 -1.73 3.88 -12.95
CA ALA A 34 -0.51 4.65 -12.87
C ALA A 34 -0.76 6.13 -13.20
N GLY A 35 -1.62 6.42 -14.18
CA GLY A 35 -2.08 7.76 -14.53
C GLY A 35 -2.73 8.47 -13.36
N ALA A 36 -3.73 7.86 -12.71
CA ALA A 36 -4.40 8.44 -11.54
C ALA A 36 -3.43 8.75 -10.39
N ILE A 37 -2.42 7.89 -10.17
CA ILE A 37 -1.37 8.14 -9.15
C ILE A 37 -0.47 9.32 -9.56
N GLU A 38 -0.14 9.46 -10.85
CA GLU A 38 0.63 10.59 -11.38
C GLU A 38 -0.16 11.89 -11.31
N ASP A 39 -1.45 11.87 -11.64
CA ASP A 39 -2.34 13.03 -11.57
C ASP A 39 -2.43 13.55 -10.14
N ALA A 40 -2.52 12.66 -9.14
CA ALA A 40 -2.44 13.05 -7.73
C ALA A 40 -1.10 13.72 -7.38
N ALA A 41 0.01 13.23 -7.93
CA ALA A 41 1.34 13.80 -7.71
C ALA A 41 1.48 15.19 -8.35
N ILE A 42 0.91 15.38 -9.55
CA ILE A 42 0.87 16.65 -10.28
C ILE A 42 0.01 17.66 -9.52
N ALA A 43 -1.18 17.27 -9.08
CA ALA A 43 -2.08 18.11 -8.30
C ALA A 43 -1.42 18.62 -7.01
N LEU A 44 -0.65 17.77 -6.30
CA LEU A 44 0.12 18.18 -5.12
C LEU A 44 1.17 19.25 -5.39
N THR A 45 1.73 19.30 -6.60
CA THR A 45 2.68 20.34 -7.00
C THR A 45 2.02 21.61 -7.51
N ALA A 46 0.86 21.48 -8.15
CA ALA A 46 0.14 22.59 -8.76
C ALA A 46 -0.66 23.41 -7.74
N TYR A 47 -1.19 22.76 -6.70
CA TYR A 47 -2.12 23.36 -5.74
C TYR A 47 -1.73 23.07 -4.29
N PRO A 48 -0.55 23.48 -3.80
CA PRO A 48 -0.17 23.24 -2.41
C PRO A 48 -1.19 23.91 -1.47
N VAL A 49 -1.69 23.15 -0.49
CA VAL A 49 -2.63 23.63 0.53
C VAL A 49 -1.87 24.23 1.71
N ASP A 50 -2.39 25.31 2.27
CA ASP A 50 -1.80 26.01 3.42
C ASP A 50 -1.94 25.22 4.74
N GLU A 51 -2.91 24.30 4.82
CA GLU A 51 -3.16 23.50 6.02
C GLU A 51 -2.31 22.22 6.06
N PRO A 52 -1.52 22.00 7.12
CA PRO A 52 -0.83 20.74 7.35
C PRO A 52 -1.84 19.59 7.49
N GLY A 53 -1.57 18.43 6.89
CA GLY A 53 -2.43 17.25 7.02
C GLY A 53 -3.40 17.03 5.86
N GLN A 54 -3.65 18.04 5.02
CA GLN A 54 -4.63 17.95 3.95
C GLN A 54 -3.99 17.73 2.58
N LEU A 55 -4.66 16.96 1.74
CA LEU A 55 -4.35 16.85 0.32
C LEU A 55 -5.20 17.89 -0.43
N PRO A 56 -4.68 18.51 -1.50
CA PRO A 56 -5.51 19.29 -2.41
C PRO A 56 -6.67 18.44 -2.93
N GLN A 57 -7.83 19.05 -3.18
CA GLN A 57 -9.03 18.29 -3.57
C GLN A 57 -8.78 17.45 -4.82
N GLU A 58 -8.12 18.01 -5.83
CA GLU A 58 -7.79 17.32 -7.08
C GLU A 58 -6.87 16.11 -6.83
N ALA A 59 -5.94 16.22 -5.88
CA ALA A 59 -5.10 15.10 -5.50
C ALA A 59 -5.89 14.03 -4.73
N ALA A 60 -6.82 14.45 -3.87
CA ALA A 60 -7.70 13.55 -3.14
C ALA A 60 -8.64 12.78 -4.08
N ASP A 61 -9.20 13.44 -5.09
CA ASP A 61 -10.07 12.84 -6.10
C ASP A 61 -9.33 11.79 -6.93
N ALA A 62 -8.14 12.12 -7.43
CA ALA A 62 -7.29 11.18 -8.18
C ALA A 62 -6.85 9.97 -7.32
N LEU A 63 -6.56 10.19 -6.03
CA LEU A 63 -6.27 9.10 -5.08
C LEU A 63 -7.50 8.25 -4.76
N ALA A 64 -8.69 8.85 -4.75
CA ALA A 64 -9.95 8.12 -4.57
C ALA A 64 -10.22 7.22 -5.78
N GLU A 65 -10.01 7.71 -7.01
CA GLU A 65 -10.09 6.92 -8.23
C GLU A 65 -9.11 5.74 -8.20
N ALA A 66 -7.83 6.00 -7.90
CA ALA A 66 -6.82 4.94 -7.78
C ALA A 66 -7.20 3.90 -6.71
N THR A 67 -7.75 4.35 -5.57
CA THR A 67 -8.23 3.48 -4.50
C THR A 67 -9.41 2.61 -4.96
N GLU A 68 -10.35 3.19 -5.69
CA GLU A 68 -11.49 2.47 -6.24
C GLU A 68 -11.05 1.38 -7.23
N MET A 69 -10.15 1.73 -8.15
CA MET A 69 -9.54 0.77 -9.09
C MET A 69 -8.88 -0.40 -8.36
N LEU A 70 -8.01 -0.11 -7.38
CA LEU A 70 -7.31 -1.12 -6.58
C LEU A 70 -8.25 -2.00 -5.74
N THR A 71 -9.47 -1.53 -5.46
CA THR A 71 -10.48 -2.29 -4.74
C THR A 71 -11.31 -3.17 -5.68
N ARG A 72 -11.57 -2.69 -6.91
CA ARG A 72 -12.42 -3.36 -7.89
C ARG A 72 -11.68 -4.47 -8.65
N ASP A 73 -10.42 -4.23 -8.99
CA ASP A 73 -9.63 -5.11 -9.88
C ASP A 73 -8.36 -5.63 -9.19
N ASP A 74 -7.93 -6.86 -9.51
CA ASP A 74 -6.70 -7.45 -8.95
C ASP A 74 -5.44 -7.01 -9.72
N PHE A 75 -4.97 -5.81 -9.39
CA PHE A 75 -3.69 -5.29 -9.89
C PHE A 75 -2.47 -5.93 -9.23
N MET A 76 -2.64 -6.85 -8.28
CA MET A 76 -1.57 -7.36 -7.44
C MET A 76 -0.83 -6.21 -6.70
N VAL A 77 -1.55 -5.13 -6.39
CA VAL A 77 -1.09 -3.94 -5.66
C VAL A 77 -2.09 -3.69 -4.51
N PRO A 78 -1.70 -3.88 -3.26
CA PRO A 78 -2.59 -3.59 -2.13
C PRO A 78 -2.88 -2.09 -2.00
N VAL A 79 -4.15 -1.72 -1.76
CA VAL A 79 -4.61 -0.33 -1.55
C VAL A 79 -3.77 0.40 -0.51
N ALA A 80 -3.37 -0.30 0.56
CA ALA A 80 -2.55 0.26 1.63
C ALA A 80 -1.25 0.92 1.14
N VAL A 81 -0.73 0.54 -0.03
CA VAL A 81 0.51 1.08 -0.60
C VAL A 81 0.38 2.58 -0.93
N LEU A 82 -0.81 3.04 -1.35
CA LEU A 82 -1.10 4.47 -1.58
C LEU A 82 -0.89 5.28 -0.30
N GLY A 83 -1.31 4.74 0.85
CA GLY A 83 -1.14 5.42 2.13
C GLY A 83 0.31 5.59 2.56
N TYR A 84 1.25 4.72 2.14
CA TYR A 84 2.68 4.97 2.40
C TYR A 84 3.22 6.13 1.57
N ALA A 85 2.66 6.34 0.37
CA ALA A 85 3.04 7.45 -0.47
C ALA A 85 2.56 8.78 0.12
N THR A 86 1.32 8.83 0.65
CA THR A 86 0.67 10.04 1.19
C THR A 86 0.89 10.28 2.67
N ALA A 87 1.47 9.32 3.40
CA ALA A 87 1.78 9.45 4.83
C ALA A 87 2.56 10.73 5.22
N PRO A 88 3.50 11.28 4.41
CA PRO A 88 4.19 12.51 4.79
C PRO A 88 3.27 13.71 4.94
N VAL A 89 2.23 13.83 4.11
CA VAL A 89 1.24 14.90 4.18
C VAL A 89 0.16 14.56 5.21
N THR A 90 -0.43 13.37 5.11
CA THR A 90 -1.59 12.99 5.95
C THR A 90 -1.23 12.64 7.39
N GLY A 91 0.04 12.38 7.68
CA GLY A 91 0.49 11.84 8.97
C GLY A 91 0.03 10.40 9.25
N ALA A 92 -0.73 9.79 8.34
CA ALA A 92 -1.37 8.50 8.54
C ALA A 92 -0.58 7.38 7.85
N LEU A 93 0.16 6.60 8.65
CA LEU A 93 0.92 5.48 8.13
C LEU A 93 0.06 4.19 8.12
N PRO A 94 -0.04 3.46 7.00
CA PRO A 94 -0.86 2.25 6.92
C PRO A 94 -0.38 1.15 7.85
N THR A 95 -1.28 0.46 8.55
CA THR A 95 -0.92 -0.61 9.50
C THR A 95 -1.16 -2.00 8.91
N MET A 96 -0.48 -3.01 9.47
CA MET A 96 -0.80 -4.42 9.28
C MET A 96 -1.34 -4.95 10.61
N ARG A 97 -2.63 -5.28 10.66
CA ARG A 97 -3.26 -5.74 11.89
C ARG A 97 -2.78 -7.16 12.21
N PRO A 98 -2.37 -7.45 13.46
CA PRO A 98 -2.00 -8.80 13.86
C PRO A 98 -3.11 -9.81 13.56
N LEU A 99 -2.75 -10.98 13.05
CA LEU A 99 -3.70 -12.04 12.77
C LEU A 99 -3.99 -12.83 14.05
N THR A 100 -5.28 -13.04 14.35
CA THR A 100 -5.71 -13.92 15.45
C THR A 100 -5.66 -15.37 14.99
N THR A 101 -4.74 -16.16 15.55
CA THR A 101 -4.55 -17.57 15.22
C THR A 101 -4.02 -18.34 16.42
N SER A 102 -4.39 -19.63 16.53
CA SER A 102 -3.85 -20.55 17.54
C SER A 102 -2.63 -21.34 17.05
N ARG A 103 -2.23 -21.17 15.78
CA ARG A 103 -1.07 -21.87 15.20
C ARG A 103 0.19 -21.02 15.34
N ASP A 104 1.15 -21.51 16.12
CA ASP A 104 2.42 -20.79 16.39
C ASP A 104 3.19 -20.40 15.12
N GLN A 105 3.21 -21.29 14.12
CA GLN A 105 3.89 -21.02 12.85
C GLN A 105 3.29 -19.82 12.10
N VAL A 106 1.96 -19.69 12.12
CA VAL A 106 1.25 -18.56 11.50
C VAL A 106 1.50 -17.28 12.27
N ALA A 107 1.46 -17.34 13.62
CA ALA A 107 1.76 -16.19 14.47
C ALA A 107 3.22 -15.70 14.31
N ALA A 108 4.17 -16.62 14.12
CA ALA A 108 5.57 -16.27 13.82
C ALA A 108 5.71 -15.60 12.44
N ALA A 109 5.07 -16.14 11.41
CA ALA A 109 5.07 -15.56 10.07
C ALA A 109 4.44 -14.15 10.03
N ASP A 110 3.29 -13.96 10.71
CA ASP A 110 2.67 -12.64 10.86
C ASP A 110 3.62 -11.63 11.52
N ARG A 111 4.26 -12.01 12.64
CA ARG A 111 5.23 -11.14 13.33
C ARG A 111 6.41 -10.75 12.43
N ASP A 112 6.96 -11.71 11.67
CA ASP A 112 8.06 -11.44 10.74
C ASP A 112 7.64 -10.47 9.63
N LEU A 113 6.47 -10.65 9.01
CA LEU A 113 5.95 -9.75 7.97
C LEU A 113 5.79 -8.32 8.51
N ARG A 114 5.19 -8.18 9.70
CA ARG A 114 4.99 -6.87 10.35
C ARG A 114 6.31 -6.20 10.72
N ALA A 115 7.29 -6.97 11.22
CA ALA A 115 8.62 -6.47 11.54
C ALA A 115 9.37 -5.96 10.29
N ARG A 116 9.33 -6.72 9.18
CA ARG A 116 9.94 -6.30 7.91
C ARG A 116 9.28 -5.04 7.32
N ARG A 117 7.96 -4.94 7.43
CA ARG A 117 7.23 -3.74 7.03
C ARG A 117 7.66 -2.54 7.86
N LEU A 118 7.84 -2.70 9.18
CA LEU A 118 8.34 -1.65 10.04
C LEU A 118 9.75 -1.21 9.67
N ALA A 119 10.67 -2.17 9.44
CA ALA A 119 12.03 -1.88 9.01
C ALA A 119 12.08 -1.06 7.70
N LEU A 120 11.25 -1.40 6.71
CA LEU A 120 11.19 -0.63 5.45
C LEU A 120 10.76 0.83 5.64
N VAL A 121 9.90 1.09 6.64
CA VAL A 121 9.45 2.45 6.97
C VAL A 121 10.51 3.19 7.79
N GLU A 122 10.99 2.58 8.87
CA GLU A 122 11.85 3.24 9.86
C GLU A 122 13.28 3.46 9.38
N LEU A 123 13.79 2.61 8.49
CA LEU A 123 15.12 2.77 7.89
C LEU A 123 15.18 3.89 6.83
N GLY A 124 14.09 4.64 6.63
CA GLY A 124 14.06 5.81 5.77
C GLY A 124 14.13 5.52 4.28
N HIS A 125 13.96 4.26 3.84
CA HIS A 125 14.02 3.90 2.41
C HIS A 125 12.96 4.61 1.57
N LEU A 126 11.78 4.86 2.13
CA LEU A 126 10.73 5.65 1.46
C LEU A 126 11.04 7.15 1.39
N SER A 127 12.09 7.61 2.06
CA SER A 127 12.58 9.00 2.02
C SER A 127 13.96 9.10 1.37
N SER A 128 14.43 8.00 0.76
CA SER A 128 15.71 7.95 0.06
C SER A 128 15.78 9.01 -1.05
N ARG A 129 16.97 9.54 -1.29
CA ARG A 129 17.22 10.39 -2.47
C ARG A 129 17.40 9.58 -3.74
N ASP A 130 17.78 8.31 -3.59
CA ASP A 130 17.89 7.34 -4.67
C ASP A 130 16.51 6.75 -4.97
N ASP A 131 16.01 7.03 -6.17
CA ASP A 131 14.68 6.62 -6.62
C ASP A 131 14.58 5.11 -6.82
N ASP A 132 15.69 4.41 -7.06
CA ASP A 132 15.70 2.95 -7.21
C ASP A 132 15.62 2.27 -5.84
N VAL A 133 16.25 2.84 -4.81
CA VAL A 133 16.03 2.41 -3.41
C VAL A 133 14.57 2.63 -3.01
N MET A 134 13.98 3.78 -3.38
CA MET A 134 12.57 4.07 -3.08
C MET A 134 11.63 3.11 -3.83
N ALA A 135 11.90 2.82 -5.11
CA ALA A 135 11.15 1.86 -5.90
C ALA A 135 11.25 0.43 -5.36
N ALA A 136 12.44 0.02 -4.90
CA ALA A 136 12.66 -1.25 -4.23
C ALA A 136 11.87 -1.33 -2.92
N ALA A 137 11.83 -0.25 -2.14
CA ALA A 137 11.04 -0.17 -0.92
C ALA A 137 9.52 -0.33 -1.19
N PHE A 138 8.98 0.37 -2.18
CA PHE A 138 7.58 0.20 -2.60
C PHE A 138 7.28 -1.23 -3.08
N THR A 139 8.18 -1.79 -3.88
CA THR A 139 8.06 -3.19 -4.34
C THR A 139 8.05 -4.16 -3.16
N GLY A 140 8.93 -3.95 -2.18
CA GLY A 140 8.98 -4.71 -0.93
C GLY A 140 7.69 -4.60 -0.13
N LEU A 141 7.15 -3.39 0.06
CA LEU A 141 5.88 -3.17 0.77
C LEU A 141 4.71 -3.87 0.07
N ILE A 142 4.62 -3.79 -1.26
CA ILE A 142 3.60 -4.49 -2.02
C ILE A 142 3.69 -6.01 -1.79
N LYS A 143 4.90 -6.56 -1.84
CA LYS A 143 5.11 -8.00 -1.60
C LYS A 143 4.69 -8.40 -0.18
N LEU A 144 5.08 -7.62 0.83
CA LEU A 144 4.75 -7.91 2.23
C LEU A 144 3.23 -7.86 2.49
N HIS A 145 2.54 -6.84 1.98
CA HIS A 145 1.07 -6.75 2.11
C HIS A 145 0.38 -7.93 1.44
N ARG A 146 0.79 -8.31 0.22
CA ARG A 146 0.22 -9.50 -0.44
C ARG A 146 0.48 -10.79 0.32
N GLN A 147 1.66 -10.94 0.91
CA GLN A 147 1.96 -12.11 1.74
C GLN A 147 1.09 -12.13 3.00
N HIS A 148 0.90 -10.98 3.64
CA HIS A 148 0.02 -10.83 4.79
C HIS A 148 -1.44 -11.12 4.44
N ASP A 149 -1.95 -10.60 3.31
CA ASP A 149 -3.32 -10.83 2.85
C ASP A 149 -3.59 -12.30 2.55
N ARG A 150 -2.61 -12.99 1.92
CA ARG A 150 -2.69 -14.44 1.70
C ARG A 150 -2.70 -15.22 3.01
N LEU A 151 -1.86 -14.82 3.97
CA LEU A 151 -1.82 -15.45 5.29
C LEU A 151 -3.16 -15.23 6.03
N ALA A 152 -3.71 -14.02 5.97
CA ALA A 152 -5.01 -13.68 6.54
C ALA A 152 -6.15 -14.51 5.91
N ALA A 153 -6.15 -14.68 4.59
CA ALA A 153 -7.13 -15.51 3.89
C ALA A 153 -7.04 -17.00 4.28
N ALA A 154 -5.83 -17.52 4.47
CA ALA A 154 -5.61 -18.88 4.96
C ALA A 154 -6.14 -19.04 6.39
N VAL A 155 -5.84 -18.10 7.29
CA VAL A 155 -6.36 -18.08 8.67
C VAL A 155 -7.88 -18.03 8.69
N ALA A 156 -8.50 -17.15 7.89
CA ALA A 156 -9.95 -17.04 7.80
C ALA A 156 -10.60 -18.33 7.25
N THR A 157 -9.92 -19.07 6.39
CA THR A 157 -10.39 -20.37 5.87
C THR A 157 -10.29 -21.45 6.94
N ASP A 158 -9.19 -21.50 7.68
CA ASP A 158 -9.00 -22.44 8.78
C ASP A 158 -10.00 -22.19 9.93
N LEU A 159 -10.23 -20.93 10.30
CA LEU A 159 -11.24 -20.54 11.29
C LEU A 159 -12.65 -20.98 10.88
N ARG A 160 -13.01 -20.82 9.59
CA ARG A 160 -14.31 -21.31 9.09
C ARG A 160 -14.44 -22.83 9.13
N ARG A 161 -13.36 -23.56 8.87
CA ARG A 161 -13.36 -25.04 8.91
C ARG A 161 -13.47 -25.59 10.33
N HIS A 162 -12.86 -24.93 11.32
CA HIS A 162 -12.73 -25.45 12.68
C HIS A 162 -13.60 -24.72 13.72
N GLY A 163 -14.13 -23.53 13.38
CA GLY A 163 -15.04 -22.74 14.22
C GLY A 163 -16.52 -23.06 14.03
N SER A 164 -16.87 -24.04 13.18
CA SER A 164 -18.25 -24.50 12.92
C SER A 164 -18.55 -25.90 13.48
N ALA A 165 -17.87 -26.35 14.53
CA ALA A 165 -18.35 -27.52 15.27
C ALA A 165 -19.46 -27.08 16.24
N PRO A 166 -20.73 -27.50 16.06
CA PRO A 166 -21.71 -27.36 17.12
C PRO A 166 -21.30 -28.31 18.24
N THR A 167 -20.96 -27.75 19.39
CA THR A 167 -20.87 -28.51 20.64
C THR A 167 -22.29 -28.91 21.02
N THR A 168 -22.77 -30.03 20.48
CA THR A 168 -23.86 -30.77 21.11
C THR A 168 -23.27 -31.60 22.23
N SER A 169 -23.43 -31.13 23.47
CA SER A 169 -23.46 -31.95 24.70
C SER A 169 -24.20 -31.17 25.77
#